data_AF-A0A345H1Z4-F1
#
_entry.id   AF-A0A345H1Z4-F1
#
_cell.length_a   1.000
_cell.length_b   1.000
_cell.length_c   1.000
_cell.angle_alpha   90.00
_cell.angle_beta   90.00
_cell.angle_gamma   90.00
#
_symmetry.space_group_name_H-M   'P 1'
#
loop_
_entity.id
_entity.type
_entity.pdbx_description
1 polymer ?
#
loop_
_entity_poly.entity_id
_entity_poly.type
_entity_poly.pdbx_seq_one_letter_code
_entity_poly.pdbx_strand_id
1 'polypeptide(L)'
;MKVDRIIELGNGHKIEFGTSTWNDNTLSVRNRYPTSTGGFSPRSSSEIPIEDIPIIITSTIENGYLEKEDIIRIMEVALEELKK
;
A
#
# COMPACT_ATOMS: atom_id res chain seq x y z
N MET A 1 -4.25 4.21 -11.74
CA MET A 1 -4.41 2.77 -11.55
C MET A 1 -5.84 2.44 -11.89
N LYS A 2 -6.03 1.35 -12.61
CA LYS A 2 -7.34 0.72 -12.75
C LYS A 2 -7.54 -0.13 -11.51
N VAL A 3 -8.52 0.21 -10.68
CA VAL A 3 -8.74 -0.43 -9.37
C VAL A 3 -9.52 -1.71 -9.57
N ASP A 4 -9.00 -2.81 -9.02
CA ASP A 4 -9.63 -4.14 -9.09
C ASP A 4 -10.12 -4.59 -7.70
N ARG A 5 -9.48 -4.11 -6.63
CA ARG A 5 -9.85 -4.45 -5.24
C ARG A 5 -9.70 -3.25 -4.31
N ILE A 6 -10.61 -3.16 -3.34
CA ILE A 6 -10.62 -2.12 -2.31
C ILE A 6 -10.73 -2.79 -0.94
N ILE A 7 -9.90 -2.35 0.01
CA ILE A 7 -9.96 -2.70 1.43
C ILE A 7 -10.32 -1.44 2.20
N GLU A 8 -11.48 -1.43 2.86
CA GLU A 8 -11.93 -0.31 3.69
C GLU A 8 -11.31 -0.42 5.09
N LEU A 9 -10.62 0.63 5.53
CA LEU A 9 -9.98 0.71 6.86
C LEU A 9 -10.79 1.57 7.85
N GLY A 10 -11.88 2.20 7.39
CA GLY A 10 -12.76 3.06 8.20
C GLY A 10 -12.47 4.55 8.03
N ASN A 11 -13.40 5.42 8.43
CA ASN A 11 -13.30 6.88 8.26
C ASN A 11 -13.01 7.33 6.80
N GLY A 12 -13.42 6.51 5.83
CA GLY A 12 -13.15 6.68 4.40
C GLY A 12 -11.71 6.36 3.97
N HIS A 13 -10.82 6.03 4.90
CA HIS A 13 -9.49 5.52 4.61
C HIS A 13 -9.62 4.12 4.00
N LYS A 14 -8.96 3.90 2.87
CA LYS A 14 -8.98 2.63 2.15
C LYS A 14 -7.68 2.35 1.40
N ILE A 15 -7.40 1.07 1.21
CA ILE A 15 -6.32 0.57 0.34
C ILE A 15 -6.94 0.10 -0.97
N GLU A 16 -6.39 0.56 -2.08
CA GLU A 16 -6.80 0.15 -3.42
C GLU A 16 -5.68 -0.67 -4.06
N PHE A 17 -6.02 -1.81 -4.65
CA PHE A 17 -5.13 -2.63 -5.48
C PHE A 17 -5.66 -2.68 -6.91
N GLY A 18 -4.74 -2.76 -7.87
CA GLY A 18 -5.07 -3.02 -9.28
C GLY A 18 -3.90 -2.74 -10.20
N THR A 19 -4.15 -2.48 -11.49
CA THR A 19 -3.09 -2.29 -12.47
C THR A 19 -2.64 -0.83 -12.60
N SER A 20 -1.34 -0.63 -12.72
CA SER A 20 -0.74 0.69 -12.86
C SER A 20 -1.21 1.38 -14.16
N THR A 21 -1.26 2.71 -14.18
CA THR A 21 -1.65 3.48 -15.38
C THR A 21 -0.57 3.58 -16.45
N TRP A 22 0.66 3.16 -16.14
CA TRP A 22 1.81 3.23 -17.04
C TRP A 22 2.24 1.86 -17.57
N ASN A 23 1.75 0.77 -16.96
CA ASN A 23 1.96 -0.59 -17.42
C ASN A 23 0.81 -1.49 -16.92
N ASP A 24 0.03 -2.03 -17.84
CA ASP A 24 -1.12 -2.89 -17.54
C ASP A 24 -0.72 -4.24 -16.91
N ASN A 25 0.55 -4.64 -17.02
CA ASN A 25 1.09 -5.86 -16.39
C ASN A 25 1.69 -5.60 -15.00
N THR A 26 1.68 -4.35 -14.51
CA THR A 26 2.24 -4.00 -13.21
C THR A 26 1.12 -3.82 -12.20
N LEU A 27 1.08 -4.69 -11.19
CA LEU A 27 0.25 -4.52 -10.01
C LEU A 27 0.72 -3.31 -9.20
N SER A 28 -0.22 -2.58 -8.63
CA SER A 28 0.01 -1.37 -7.86
C SER A 28 -0.93 -1.35 -6.65
N VAL A 29 -0.42 -0.82 -5.55
CA VAL A 29 -1.17 -0.57 -4.31
C VAL A 29 -1.18 0.93 -4.04
N ARG A 30 -2.30 1.43 -3.51
CA ARG A 30 -2.45 2.84 -3.15
C ARG A 30 -3.18 2.99 -1.83
N ASN A 31 -2.68 3.89 -1.00
CA ASN A 31 -3.40 4.37 0.16
C ASN A 31 -4.26 5.59 -0.20
N ARG A 32 -5.55 5.60 0.17
CA ARG A 32 -6.50 6.64 -0.20
C ARG A 32 -7.33 7.12 0.99
N TYR A 33 -7.44 8.44 1.09
CA TYR A 33 -8.29 9.15 2.04
C TYR A 33 -9.32 10.01 1.29
N PRO A 34 -10.52 10.22 1.84
CA PRO A 34 -11.45 11.18 1.29
C PRO A 34 -10.88 12.57 1.52
N THR A 35 -10.66 13.31 0.43
CA THR A 35 -10.46 14.75 0.49
C THR A 35 -11.76 15.44 0.11
N SER A 36 -12.00 16.64 0.65
CA SER A 36 -13.21 17.43 0.37
C SER A 36 -13.39 17.77 -1.11
N THR A 37 -12.33 17.66 -1.92
CA THR A 37 -12.32 17.92 -3.36
C THR A 37 -12.40 16.66 -4.23
N GLY A 38 -12.55 15.47 -3.65
CA GLY A 38 -12.61 14.23 -4.43
C GLY A 38 -11.31 13.97 -5.20
N GLY A 39 -10.18 14.09 -4.51
CA GLY A 39 -8.86 13.83 -5.06
C GLY A 39 -8.04 12.88 -4.19
N PHE A 40 -6.92 12.42 -4.74
CA PHE A 40 -5.88 11.83 -3.93
C PHE A 40 -5.39 12.86 -2.88
N SER A 41 -4.76 12.43 -1.77
CA SER A 41 -4.11 13.35 -0.82
C SER A 41 -3.30 14.43 -1.58
N PRO A 42 -3.17 15.70 -1.15
CA PRO A 42 -2.27 16.65 -1.82
C PRO A 42 -0.81 16.15 -1.93
N ARG A 43 -0.46 15.10 -1.17
CA ARG A 43 0.79 14.31 -1.21
C ARG A 43 0.88 13.31 -2.39
N SER A 44 -0.03 13.39 -3.34
CA SER A 44 -0.20 12.34 -4.36
C SER A 44 0.70 12.52 -5.56
N SER A 45 1.83 11.84 -5.48
CA SER A 45 2.08 10.69 -6.36
C SER A 45 3.31 9.89 -5.92
N SER A 46 4.07 10.37 -4.93
CA SER A 46 5.29 9.70 -4.43
C SER A 46 5.47 9.76 -2.91
N GLU A 47 4.68 10.56 -2.19
CA GLU A 47 4.83 10.71 -0.75
C GLU A 47 3.83 9.81 -0.01
N ILE A 48 4.36 8.89 0.78
CA ILE A 48 3.60 7.99 1.65
C ILE A 48 3.93 8.40 3.09
N PRO A 49 2.93 8.81 3.91
CA PRO A 49 3.15 9.05 5.33
C PRO A 49 3.78 7.80 5.99
N ILE A 50 4.75 8.00 6.88
CA ILE A 50 5.51 6.88 7.47
C ILE A 50 4.58 5.97 8.27
N GLU A 51 3.59 6.54 8.94
CA GLU A 51 2.54 5.85 9.67
C GLU A 51 1.69 4.91 8.80
N ASP A 52 1.65 5.13 7.48
CA ASP A 52 0.89 4.32 6.54
C ASP A 52 1.69 3.13 5.99
N ILE A 53 3.02 3.13 6.14
CA ILE A 53 3.89 2.07 5.64
C ILE A 53 3.50 0.70 6.24
N PRO A 54 3.32 0.54 7.56
CA PRO A 54 2.88 -0.73 8.13
C PRO A 54 1.54 -1.21 7.56
N ILE A 55 0.59 -0.29 7.39
CA ILE A 55 -0.75 -0.58 6.88
C ILE A 55 -0.68 -1.11 5.45
N ILE A 56 0.09 -0.45 4.59
CA ILE A 56 0.27 -0.85 3.19
C ILE A 56 0.97 -2.21 3.11
N ILE A 57 2.08 -2.38 3.84
CA ILE A 57 2.84 -3.64 3.82
C ILE A 57 1.96 -4.79 4.30
N THR A 58 1.34 -4.67 5.48
CA THR A 58 0.48 -5.72 6.04
C THR A 58 -0.68 -6.04 5.10
N SER A 59 -1.38 -5.04 4.58
CA SER A 59 -2.48 -5.25 3.62
C SER A 59 -1.99 -5.95 2.35
N THR A 60 -0.79 -5.65 1.87
CA THR A 60 -0.23 -6.27 0.67
C THR A 60 0.12 -7.76 0.93
N ILE A 61 0.69 -8.06 2.10
CA ILE A 61 1.00 -9.44 2.53
C ILE A 61 -0.27 -10.27 2.71
N GLU A 62 -1.24 -9.78 3.49
CA GLU A 62 -2.49 -10.48 3.81
C GLU A 62 -3.32 -10.83 2.57
N ASN A 63 -3.17 -10.04 1.50
CA ASN A 63 -3.90 -10.23 0.25
C ASN A 63 -3.09 -10.96 -0.83
N GLY A 64 -1.90 -11.48 -0.49
CA GLY A 64 -1.11 -12.33 -1.38
C GLY A 64 -0.46 -11.59 -2.55
N TYR A 65 -0.22 -10.28 -2.40
CA TYR A 65 0.42 -9.45 -3.44
C TYR A 65 1.94 -9.38 -3.29
N LEU A 66 2.52 -10.03 -2.28
CA LEU A 66 3.96 -10.22 -2.13
C LEU A 66 4.30 -11.69 -2.12
N GLU A 67 5.38 -12.03 -2.82
CA GLU A 67 5.95 -13.37 -2.82
C GLU A 67 6.59 -13.67 -1.45
N LYS A 68 6.73 -14.96 -1.16
CA LYS A 68 7.24 -15.44 0.13
C LYS A 68 8.64 -14.90 0.42
N GLU A 69 9.49 -14.80 -0.59
CA GLU A 69 10.86 -14.30 -0.49
C GLU A 69 10.91 -12.84 -0.05
N ASP A 70 10.00 -12.00 -0.58
CA ASP A 70 9.90 -10.59 -0.20
C ASP A 70 9.39 -10.43 1.24
N ILE A 71 8.44 -11.27 1.65
CA ILE A 71 7.95 -11.29 3.04
C ILE A 71 9.09 -11.64 4.00
N ILE A 72 9.87 -12.68 3.70
CA ILE A 72 11.02 -13.08 4.51
C ILE A 72 12.03 -11.92 4.60
N ARG A 73 12.35 -11.28 3.48
CA ARG A 73 13.27 -10.15 3.45
C ARG A 73 12.80 -8.98 4.31
N ILE A 74 11.51 -8.63 4.26
CA ILE A 74 10.92 -7.59 5.12
C ILE A 74 11.09 -7.97 6.59
N MET A 75 10.81 -9.22 6.95
CA MET A 75 10.95 -9.72 8.32
C MET A 75 12.39 -9.67 8.82
N GLU A 76 13.36 -10.07 8.01
CA GLU A 76 14.78 -10.05 8.36
C GLU A 76 15.25 -8.63 8.72
N VAL A 77 14.92 -7.64 7.87
CA VAL A 77 15.27 -6.24 8.11
C VAL A 77 14.61 -5.74 9.40
N ALA A 78 13.32 -6.00 9.61
CA ALA A 78 12.61 -5.57 10.81
C ALA A 78 13.21 -6.20 12.08
N LEU A 79 13.56 -7.48 12.05
CA LEU A 79 14.16 -8.18 13.18
C LEU A 79 15.59 -7.72 13.49
N GLU A 80 16.35 -7.30 12.48
CA GLU A 80 17.69 -6.75 12.67
C GLU A 80 17.63 -5.38 13.36
N GLU A 81 16.74 -4.49 12.94
CA GLU A 81 16.58 -3.16 13.56
C GLU A 81 16.13 -3.26 15.03
N LEU A 82 15.30 -4.24 15.39
CA LEU A 82 14.88 -4.46 16.78
C LEU A 82 16.02 -4.91 17.73
N LYS A 83 17.15 -5.35 17.19
CA LYS A 83 18.32 -5.79 17.97
C LYS A 83 19.35 -4.68 18.20
N LYS A 84 19.21 -3.53 17.54
CA LYS A 84 20.08 -2.37 17.72
C LYS A 84 19.71 -1.60 18.99
#